data_AF-S8CQG9-F1
#
_entry.id   AF-S8CQG9-F1
#
_cell.length_a   1.000
_cell.length_b   1.000
_cell.length_c   1.000
_cell.angle_alpha   90.00
_cell.angle_beta   90.00
_cell.angle_gamma   90.00
#
_symmetry.space_group_name_H-M   'P 1'
#
loop_
_entity.id
_entity.type
_entity.pdbx_description
1 polymer ?
#
loop_
_entity_poly.entity_id
_entity_poly.type
_entity_poly.pdbx_seq_one_letter_code
_entity_poly.pdbx_strand_id
1 'polypeptide(L)'
;AASASAPPRKRLVFDRRYGWVFDDWREPCDEALSGGRGMFCILPLAKAAIEKSSEMINSVLEILEKPEENLSPKALRAAFDNRIREITSSLKNS
;
A
#
# COMPACT_ATOMS: atom_id res chain seq x y z
N ALA A 1 -28.24 22.02 -15.61
CA ALA A 1 -27.78 21.13 -14.53
C ALA A 1 -27.02 21.98 -13.52
N ALA A 2 -27.52 22.09 -12.28
CA ALA A 2 -26.86 22.89 -11.26
C ALA A 2 -25.56 22.20 -10.85
N SER A 3 -24.42 22.89 -10.98
CA SER A 3 -23.17 22.43 -10.41
C SER A 3 -23.34 22.42 -8.89
N ALA A 4 -23.38 21.23 -8.29
CA ALA A 4 -23.41 21.09 -6.84
C ALA A 4 -22.07 21.60 -6.28
N SER A 5 -22.09 22.81 -5.73
CA SER A 5 -20.97 23.34 -4.96
C SER A 5 -20.72 22.44 -3.75
N ALA A 6 -19.47 22.10 -3.49
CA ALA A 6 -19.08 21.29 -2.34
C ALA A 6 -19.70 21.85 -1.05
N PRO A 7 -20.27 20.99 -0.18
CA PRO A 7 -20.86 21.44 1.07
C PRO A 7 -19.79 22.08 1.96
N PRO A 8 -20.14 23.14 2.73
CA PRO A 8 -19.20 23.79 3.62
C PRO A 8 -18.69 22.82 4.69
N ARG A 9 -17.37 22.80 4.91
CA ARG A 9 -16.66 21.93 5.87
C ARG A 9 -17.19 21.99 7.30
N LYS A 10 -17.85 23.09 7.66
CA LYS A 10 -18.52 23.30 8.95
C LYS A 10 -19.87 23.94 8.69
N ARG A 11 -20.94 23.30 9.15
CA ARG A 11 -22.30 23.80 9.02
C ARG A 11 -22.95 23.87 10.39
N LEU A 12 -23.57 25.01 10.69
CA LEU A 12 -24.40 25.15 11.87
C LEU A 12 -25.77 24.54 11.57
N VAL A 13 -26.15 23.49 12.29
CA VAL A 13 -27.41 22.76 12.13
C VAL A 13 -28.21 22.87 13.42
N PHE A 14 -29.51 23.07 13.31
CA PHE A 14 -30.41 23.04 14.46
C PHE A 14 -30.90 21.61 14.71
N ASP A 15 -30.49 21.01 15.83
CA ASP A 15 -31.01 19.75 16.35
C ASP A 15 -32.05 20.04 17.45
N ARG A 16 -33.22 19.40 17.39
CA ARG A 16 -34.30 19.62 18.36
C ARG A 16 -33.92 19.26 19.81
N ARG A 17 -33.02 18.30 20.02
CA ARG A 17 -32.61 17.81 21.34
C ARG A 17 -31.47 18.63 21.95
N TYR A 18 -30.62 19.21 21.11
CA TYR A 18 -29.37 19.83 21.54
C TYR A 18 -29.26 21.33 21.16
N GLY A 19 -30.23 21.86 20.41
CA GLY A 19 -30.20 23.22 19.89
C GLY A 19 -29.27 23.36 18.69
N TRP A 20 -28.56 24.48 18.58
CA TRP A 20 -27.62 24.72 17.49
C TRP A 20 -26.32 23.93 17.70
N VAL A 21 -26.03 23.01 16.78
CA VAL A 21 -24.85 22.13 16.80
C VAL A 21 -23.99 22.40 15.56
N PHE A 22 -22.67 22.40 15.74
CA PHE A 22 -21.73 22.43 14.63
C PHE A 22 -21.55 21.02 14.07
N ASP A 23 -21.93 20.85 12.82
CA ASP A 23 -21.73 19.63 12.02
C ASP A 23 -20.54 19.87 11.09
N ASP A 24 -19.41 19.21 11.39
CA ASP A 24 -18.23 19.23 10.52
C ASP A 24 -18.43 18.17 9.43
N TRP A 25 -19.15 18.52 8.36
CA TRP A 25 -19.33 17.63 7.23
C TRP A 25 -17.98 17.36 6.55
N ARG A 26 -17.47 16.15 6.74
CA ARG A 26 -16.26 15.64 6.07
C ARG A 26 -16.67 14.79 4.88
N GLU A 27 -15.87 14.83 3.83
CA GLU A 27 -16.09 13.93 2.71
C GLU A 27 -15.97 12.48 3.19
N PRO A 28 -16.86 11.58 2.75
CA PRO A 28 -16.83 10.17 3.16
C PRO A 28 -15.46 9.50 2.95
N CYS A 29 -14.73 9.93 1.91
CA CYS A 29 -13.36 9.49 1.63
C CYS A 29 -12.38 9.93 2.72
N ASP A 30 -12.43 11.20 3.15
CA ASP A 30 -11.54 11.75 4.17
C ASP A 30 -11.85 11.16 5.56
N GLU A 31 -13.13 10.94 5.87
CA GLU A 31 -13.55 10.32 7.12
C GLU A 31 -13.08 8.86 7.20
N ALA A 32 -13.25 8.10 6.11
CA ALA A 32 -12.79 6.71 6.00
C ALA A 32 -11.26 6.56 6.15
N LEU A 33 -10.49 7.55 5.68
CA LEU A 33 -9.04 7.61 5.83
C LEU A 33 -8.62 8.06 7.24
N SER A 34 -9.35 9.00 7.86
CA SER A 34 -9.03 9.56 9.18
C SER A 34 -9.20 8.56 10.35
N GLY A 35 -10.03 7.52 10.15
CA GLY A 35 -10.30 6.47 11.15
C GLY A 35 -9.25 5.35 11.25
N GLY A 36 -8.17 5.36 10.48
CA GLY A 36 -6.99 4.51 10.73
C GLY A 36 -7.20 2.98 10.69
N ARG A 37 -8.21 2.48 9.96
CA ARG A 37 -8.43 1.03 9.73
C ARG A 37 -8.77 0.67 8.27
N GLY A 38 -8.55 1.60 7.35
CA GLY A 38 -9.08 1.55 5.98
C GLY A 38 -8.03 1.65 4.88
N MET A 39 -6.76 1.32 5.14
CA MET A 39 -5.88 1.00 4.02
C MET A 39 -6.31 -0.39 3.55
N PHE A 40 -7.16 -0.44 2.51
CA PHE A 40 -7.21 -1.64 1.68
C PHE A 40 -5.79 -1.79 1.11
N CYS A 41 -4.92 -2.48 1.84
CA CYS A 41 -3.52 -2.68 1.50
C CYS A 41 -3.36 -3.38 0.16
N ILE A 42 -4.44 -3.91 -0.43
CA ILE A 42 -4.44 -4.65 -1.68
C ILE A 42 -3.81 -3.82 -2.82
N LEU A 43 -4.19 -2.56 -3.01
CA LEU A 43 -3.66 -1.75 -4.11
C LEU A 43 -2.19 -1.35 -3.90
N PRO A 44 -1.79 -0.76 -2.76
CA PRO A 44 -0.38 -0.45 -2.49
C PRO A 44 0.51 -1.70 -2.42
N LEU A 45 0.02 -2.83 -1.90
CA LEU A 45 0.74 -4.09 -1.82
C LEU A 45 0.90 -4.74 -3.21
N ALA A 46 -0.14 -4.73 -4.03
CA ALA A 46 -0.05 -5.20 -5.41
C ALA A 46 0.94 -4.35 -6.21
N LYS A 47 0.90 -3.02 -6.06
CA LYS A 47 1.85 -2.10 -6.67
C LYS A 47 3.29 -2.41 -6.23
N ALA A 48 3.53 -2.52 -4.92
CA ALA A 48 4.85 -2.84 -4.38
C ALA A 48 5.35 -4.23 -4.85
N ALA A 49 4.45 -5.22 -4.96
CA ALA A 49 4.80 -6.55 -5.47
C ALA A 49 5.21 -6.52 -6.94
N ILE A 50 4.49 -5.77 -7.79
CA ILE A 50 4.83 -5.62 -9.20
C ILE A 50 6.18 -4.89 -9.35
N GLU A 51 6.38 -3.78 -8.63
CA GLU A 51 7.64 -3.02 -8.67
C GLU A 51 8.83 -3.90 -8.24
N LYS A 52 8.69 -4.65 -7.14
CA LYS A 52 9.73 -5.57 -6.67
C LYS A 52 10.00 -6.73 -7.64
N SER A 53 8.97 -7.24 -8.29
CA SER A 53 9.14 -8.28 -9.32
C SER A 53 9.89 -7.76 -10.54
N SER A 54 9.63 -6.52 -10.96
CA SER A 54 10.32 -5.90 -12.09
C SER A 54 11.80 -5.65 -11.79
N GLU A 55 12.13 -5.20 -10.58
CA GLU A 55 13.53 -5.05 -10.14
C GLU A 55 14.27 -6.39 -10.15
N MET A 56 13.60 -7.46 -9.71
CA MET A 56 14.16 -8.81 -9.72
C MET A 56 14.41 -9.32 -11.14
N ILE A 57 13.46 -9.13 -12.05
CA ILE A 57 13.61 -9.54 -13.46
C ILE A 57 14.73 -8.75 -14.14
N ASN A 58 14.81 -7.44 -13.93
CA ASN A 58 15.90 -6.62 -14.48
C ASN A 58 17.26 -7.07 -13.94
N SER A 59 17.36 -7.38 -12.64
CA SER A 59 18.59 -7.91 -12.05
C SER A 59 18.98 -9.27 -12.65
N VAL A 60 18.01 -10.15 -12.91
CA VAL A 60 18.25 -11.45 -13.56
C VAL A 60 18.67 -11.27 -15.03
N LEU A 61 18.10 -10.31 -15.75
CA LEU A 61 18.47 -10.00 -17.13
C LEU A 61 19.88 -9.40 -17.22
N GLU A 62 20.26 -8.48 -16.33
CA GLU A 62 21.63 -7.95 -16.27
C GLU A 62 22.67 -9.04 -15.96
N ILE A 63 22.30 -10.01 -15.11
CA ILE A 63 23.14 -11.18 -14.80
C ILE A 63 23.23 -12.13 -16.01
N LEU A 64 22.15 -12.28 -16.78
CA LEU A 64 22.11 -13.12 -17.98
C LEU A 64 22.85 -12.48 -19.16
N GLU A 65 22.81 -11.15 -19.25
CA GLU A 65 23.50 -10.34 -20.27
C GLU A 65 25.00 -10.24 -20.03
N LYS A 66 25.47 -10.53 -18.79
CA LYS A 66 26.89 -10.70 -18.44
C LYS A 66 27.21 -12.15 -18.04
N PRO A 67 27.26 -13.10 -19.00
CA PRO A 67 27.49 -14.51 -18.73
C PRO A 67 28.96 -14.88 -18.40
N GLU A 68 29.86 -13.91 -18.22
CA GLU A 68 31.31 -14.15 -18.28
C GLU A 68 31.98 -14.55 -16.96
N GLU A 69 31.28 -14.65 -15.82
CA GLU A 69 31.90 -15.16 -14.59
C GLU A 69 30.97 -16.07 -13.77
N ASN A 70 30.93 -17.36 -14.13
CA ASN A 70 30.62 -18.53 -13.28
C ASN A 70 29.62 -18.32 -12.11
N LEU A 71 28.48 -17.67 -12.34
CA LEU A 71 27.40 -17.66 -11.37
C LEU A 71 26.76 -19.05 -11.37
N SER A 72 27.29 -19.93 -10.52
CA SER A 72 26.76 -21.28 -10.36
C SER A 72 25.28 -21.18 -10.02
N PRO A 73 24.38 -21.77 -10.83
CA PRO A 73 22.94 -21.74 -10.57
C PRO A 73 22.56 -22.25 -9.17
N LYS A 74 23.43 -23.06 -8.56
CA LYS A 74 23.31 -23.54 -7.19
C LYS A 74 23.52 -22.45 -6.14
N ALA A 75 24.46 -21.52 -6.35
CA ALA A 75 24.72 -20.42 -5.44
C ALA A 75 23.57 -19.41 -5.43
N LEU A 76 23.02 -19.10 -6.62
CA LEU A 76 21.85 -18.23 -6.75
C LEU A 76 20.60 -18.84 -6.09
N ARG A 77 20.36 -20.15 -6.30
CA ARG A 77 19.28 -20.88 -5.62
C ARG A 77 19.44 -20.85 -4.10
N ALA A 78 20.63 -21.11 -3.57
CA ALA A 78 20.88 -21.09 -2.13
C ALA A 78 20.70 -19.68 -1.51
N ALA A 79 21.08 -18.62 -2.22
CA ALA A 79 20.85 -17.25 -1.78
C ALA A 79 19.35 -16.90 -1.72
N PHE A 80 18.59 -17.33 -2.73
CA PHE A 80 17.15 -17.12 -2.79
C PHE A 80 16.41 -17.88 -1.68
N ASP A 81 16.73 -19.17 -1.48
CA ASP A 81 16.14 -20.00 -0.43
C ASP A 81 16.41 -19.43 0.97
N ASN A 82 17.63 -18.94 1.21
CA ASN A 82 17.98 -18.29 2.47
C ASN A 82 17.15 -17.02 2.71
N ARG A 83 16.92 -16.21 1.67
CA ARG A 83 16.15 -14.97 1.78
C ARG A 83 14.67 -15.24 2.03
N ILE A 84 14.09 -16.25 1.37
CA ILE A 84 12.72 -16.69 1.63
C ILE A 84 12.58 -17.18 3.08
N ARG A 85 13.56 -17.97 3.54
CA ARG A 85 13.56 -18.51 4.91
C ARG A 85 13.62 -17.39 5.96
N GLU A 86 14.44 -16.36 5.73
CA GLU A 86 14.56 -15.17 6.58
C GLU A 86 13.23 -14.39 6.68
N ILE A 87 12.55 -14.18 5.55
CA ILE A 87 11.23 -13.54 5.52
C ILE A 87 10.21 -14.39 6.28
N THR A 88 10.24 -15.71 6.05
CA THR A 88 9.30 -16.65 6.69
C THR A 88 9.51 -16.71 8.20
N SER A 89 10.76 -16.72 8.67
CA SER A 89 11.06 -16.69 10.09
C SER A 89 10.71 -15.36 10.75
N SER A 90 10.90 -14.25 10.03
CA SER A 90 10.52 -12.92 10.52
C SER A 90 9.01 -12.79 10.69
N LEU A 91 8.23 -13.40 9.78
CA LEU A 91 6.77 -13.39 9.85
C LEU A 91 6.21 -14.31 10.95
N LYS A 92 6.90 -15.41 11.26
CA LYS A 92 6.52 -16.34 12.34
C LYS A 92 6.78 -15.75 13.74
N ASN A 93 7.70 -14.80 13.85
CA ASN A 93 8.10 -14.16 15.11
C ASN A 93 7.43 -12.79 15.34
N SER A 94 6.53 -12.37 14.44
CA SER A 94 5.66 -11.20 14.59
C SER A 94 4.27 -11.60 15.06
#